data_AF-A0A1Q2HPA1-F1
#
_entry.id   AF-A0A1Q2HPA1-F1
#
_cell.length_a   1.000
_cell.length_b   1.000
_cell.length_c   1.000
_cell.angle_alpha   90.00
_cell.angle_beta   90.00
_cell.angle_gamma   90.00
#
_symmetry.space_group_name_H-M   'P 1'
#
loop_
_entity.id
_entity.type
_entity.pdbx_description
1 polymer ?
#
loop_
_entity_poly.entity_id
_entity_poly.type
_entity_poly.pdbx_seq_one_letter_code
_entity_poly.pdbx_strand_id
1 'polypeptide(L)'
;MKFKKILLSVSLFLLTFSAASAECPLDHIIIGVNEDGIADTEDDNRLFADCRQKYRSSTGWYYLLTESIFPSYKWRIGEPGFDQFQQTNPDAGYTYDPQRALNGSPDEDYKISIECISISTGLRVVHKNYPSFTISQAEQSFSHSEIHELRNDPHMHLSFQAVDQTGLYWVTWKMTDSEGKYESSEPFTLVFNAEPLLGDLAVDSKVDLLDLLELSAVWLRNQASSVNDFYERADTNRDGAVNMEDFANLAVNWQEEF
;
A
#
# COMPACT_ATOMS: atom_id res chain seq x y z
N MET A 1 27.04 -16.38 68.98
CA MET A 1 26.76 -15.25 68.07
C MET A 1 26.24 -15.81 66.74
N LYS A 2 24.97 -15.57 66.39
CA LYS A 2 24.36 -16.02 65.13
C LYS A 2 24.38 -14.85 64.13
N PHE A 3 25.14 -14.97 63.04
CA PHE A 3 25.12 -14.01 61.94
C PHE A 3 23.86 -14.24 61.09
N LYS A 4 22.95 -13.26 61.06
CA LYS A 4 21.84 -13.21 60.11
C LYS A 4 22.39 -12.78 58.75
N LYS A 5 22.28 -13.64 57.75
CA LYS A 5 22.50 -13.28 56.33
C LYS A 5 21.27 -12.49 55.86
N ILE A 6 21.47 -11.21 55.55
CA ILE A 6 20.49 -10.37 54.86
C ILE A 6 20.63 -10.70 53.38
N LEU A 7 19.65 -11.41 52.81
CA LEU A 7 19.53 -11.54 51.36
C LEU A 7 19.00 -10.21 50.82
N LEU A 8 19.83 -9.49 50.07
CA LEU A 8 19.42 -8.34 49.28
C LEU A 8 18.89 -8.88 47.94
N SER A 9 17.57 -8.95 47.78
CA SER A 9 16.96 -9.22 46.47
C SER A 9 17.03 -7.94 45.64
N VAL A 10 17.90 -7.94 44.63
CA VAL A 10 17.91 -6.91 43.58
C VAL A 10 16.87 -7.35 42.55
N SER A 11 15.68 -6.74 42.61
CA SER A 11 14.66 -6.89 41.58
C SER A 11 15.09 -6.09 40.36
N LEU A 12 15.66 -6.77 39.36
CA LEU A 12 15.97 -6.20 38.06
C LEU A 12 14.65 -6.02 37.30
N PHE A 13 14.11 -4.80 37.30
CA PHE A 13 13.04 -4.43 36.38
C PHE A 13 13.64 -4.39 34.97
N LEU A 14 13.44 -5.48 34.22
CA LEU A 14 13.59 -5.47 32.78
C LEU A 14 12.55 -4.48 32.25
N LEU A 15 13.01 -3.31 31.82
CA LEU A 15 12.27 -2.42 30.94
C LEU A 15 12.02 -3.20 29.66
N THR A 16 10.86 -3.84 29.58
CA THR A 16 10.31 -4.27 28.29
C THR A 16 9.94 -2.99 27.57
N PHE A 17 10.82 -2.51 26.70
CA PHE A 17 10.42 -1.59 25.65
C PHE A 17 9.37 -2.34 24.84
N SER A 18 8.11 -1.94 24.97
CA SER A 18 7.09 -2.35 24.02
C SER A 18 7.52 -1.76 22.69
N ALA A 19 8.10 -2.58 21.81
CA ALA A 19 8.32 -2.17 20.44
C ALA A 19 6.96 -1.77 19.87
N ALA A 20 6.77 -0.50 19.60
CA ALA A 20 5.60 -0.01 18.88
C ALA A 20 5.81 -0.38 17.41
N SER A 21 5.39 -1.58 17.02
CA SER A 21 5.39 -1.98 15.62
C SER A 21 4.28 -1.22 14.90
N ALA A 22 4.57 -0.66 13.71
CA ALA A 22 3.52 -0.01 12.91
C ALA A 22 2.45 -1.02 12.53
N GLU A 23 1.34 -1.03 13.27
CA GLU A 23 0.12 -1.72 12.91
C GLU A 23 -0.50 -0.98 11.72
N CYS A 24 -0.41 -1.56 10.53
CA CYS A 24 -1.09 -1.16 9.29
C CYS A 24 -1.10 0.37 8.97
N PRO A 25 0.04 0.92 8.55
CA PRO A 25 0.25 2.36 8.54
C PRO A 25 -0.45 3.13 7.39
N LEU A 26 -1.06 2.48 6.40
CA LEU A 26 -1.73 3.18 5.31
C LEU A 26 -3.12 2.66 4.99
N ASP A 27 -4.11 3.00 5.81
CA ASP A 27 -5.53 2.85 5.42
C ASP A 27 -5.89 1.44 4.96
N HIS A 28 -5.54 0.43 5.76
CA HIS A 28 -5.66 -1.01 5.46
C HIS A 28 -4.78 -1.53 4.33
N ILE A 29 -3.93 -0.70 3.74
CA ILE A 29 -2.82 -1.15 2.90
C ILE A 29 -1.69 -1.58 3.83
N ILE A 30 -1.36 -2.87 3.75
CA ILE A 30 -0.23 -3.50 4.40
C ILE A 30 1.01 -2.96 3.69
N ILE A 31 1.78 -2.19 4.44
CA ILE A 31 3.14 -1.82 4.05
C ILE A 31 4.10 -2.46 5.03
N GLY A 32 5.29 -2.75 4.56
CA GLY A 32 6.27 -3.44 5.37
C GLY A 32 7.63 -3.51 4.69
N VAL A 33 8.42 -4.46 5.17
CA VAL A 33 9.67 -4.93 4.56
C VAL A 33 9.59 -6.42 4.31
N ASN A 34 10.55 -6.98 3.56
CA ASN A 34 10.61 -8.42 3.31
C ASN A 34 9.33 -8.91 2.60
N GLU A 35 9.21 -8.62 1.31
CA GLU A 35 7.98 -8.85 0.55
C GLU A 35 7.60 -10.34 0.52
N ASP A 36 8.59 -11.23 0.49
CA ASP A 36 8.40 -12.68 0.43
C ASP A 36 8.23 -13.37 1.81
N GLY A 37 8.50 -12.65 2.90
CA GLY A 37 8.43 -13.15 4.28
C GLY A 37 9.58 -14.08 4.67
N ILE A 38 10.68 -14.11 3.92
CA ILE A 38 11.85 -14.97 4.16
C ILE A 38 12.96 -14.13 4.79
N ALA A 39 13.32 -14.41 6.03
CA ALA A 39 14.38 -13.66 6.72
C ALA A 39 15.77 -13.84 6.09
N ASP A 40 16.65 -12.85 6.34
CA ASP A 40 18.05 -12.79 5.90
C ASP A 40 18.21 -12.70 4.37
N THR A 41 17.27 -12.02 3.70
CA THR A 41 17.26 -11.78 2.25
C THR A 41 17.57 -10.32 1.90
N GLU A 42 17.79 -10.04 0.62
CA GLU A 42 18.17 -8.69 0.15
C GLU A 42 17.06 -7.65 0.35
N ASP A 43 15.79 -8.07 0.45
CA ASP A 43 14.62 -7.21 0.60
C ASP A 43 14.17 -6.97 2.05
N ASP A 44 14.94 -7.47 3.04
CA ASP A 44 14.67 -7.29 4.48
C ASP A 44 14.57 -5.83 4.93
N ASN A 45 15.16 -4.90 4.17
CA ASN A 45 15.10 -3.47 4.47
C ASN A 45 14.41 -2.66 3.37
N ARG A 46 13.72 -3.31 2.43
CA ARG A 46 13.05 -2.62 1.32
C ARG A 46 11.59 -2.41 1.63
N LEU A 47 11.14 -1.16 1.63
CA LEU A 47 9.73 -0.86 1.81
C LEU A 47 8.92 -1.43 0.64
N PHE A 48 7.76 -2.02 0.93
CA PHE A 48 6.81 -2.47 -0.08
C PHE A 48 5.37 -2.25 0.39
N ALA A 49 4.45 -2.18 -0.56
CA ALA A 49 3.01 -2.30 -0.30
C ALA A 49 2.55 -3.66 -0.83
N ASP A 50 1.76 -4.40 -0.05
CA ASP A 50 1.29 -5.73 -0.43
C ASP A 50 0.51 -5.68 -1.75
N CYS A 51 1.02 -6.38 -2.77
CA CYS A 51 0.48 -6.32 -4.13
C CYS A 51 -1.01 -6.69 -4.20
N ARG A 52 -1.51 -7.53 -3.27
CA ARG A 52 -2.91 -7.94 -3.20
C ARG A 52 -3.87 -6.77 -2.88
N GLN A 53 -3.32 -5.64 -2.42
CA GLN A 53 -4.06 -4.44 -2.05
C GLN A 53 -3.81 -3.24 -2.97
N LYS A 54 -2.92 -3.38 -3.96
CA LYS A 54 -2.65 -2.31 -4.94
C LYS A 54 -3.85 -2.11 -5.90
N TYR A 55 -4.56 -3.16 -6.32
CA TYR A 55 -5.53 -3.04 -7.44
C TYR A 55 -6.90 -3.71 -7.24
N ARG A 56 -7.51 -3.74 -6.04
CA ARG A 56 -8.62 -4.69 -5.87
C ARG A 56 -9.81 -4.26 -5.03
N SER A 57 -10.99 -4.34 -5.65
CA SER A 57 -12.23 -4.67 -4.92
C SER A 57 -12.50 -6.17 -4.99
N SER A 58 -13.35 -6.68 -4.11
CA SER A 58 -13.86 -8.06 -4.14
C SER A 58 -14.41 -8.51 -5.51
N THR A 59 -14.67 -7.58 -6.44
CA THR A 59 -15.28 -7.83 -7.76
C THR A 59 -14.44 -7.44 -8.98
N GLY A 60 -13.28 -6.79 -8.85
CA GLY A 60 -12.53 -6.29 -10.02
C GLY A 60 -11.19 -5.62 -9.72
N TRP A 61 -10.55 -5.07 -10.76
CA TRP A 61 -9.21 -4.44 -10.74
C TRP A 61 -9.17 -3.00 -10.17
N TYR A 62 -10.18 -2.61 -9.39
CA TYR A 62 -10.33 -1.27 -8.88
C TYR A 62 -11.25 -1.25 -7.65
N TYR A 63 -11.12 -0.22 -6.82
CA TYR A 63 -11.97 0.06 -5.67
C TYR A 63 -13.22 0.84 -6.07
N LEU A 64 -14.41 0.34 -5.70
CA LEU A 64 -15.66 1.05 -5.94
C LEU A 64 -15.84 2.21 -4.95
N LEU A 65 -16.03 3.44 -5.44
CA LEU A 65 -16.48 4.53 -4.60
C LEU A 65 -17.99 4.42 -4.37
N THR A 66 -18.43 4.84 -3.19
CA THR A 66 -19.84 4.80 -2.78
C THR A 66 -20.38 6.20 -2.51
N GLU A 67 -21.69 6.35 -2.64
CA GLU A 67 -22.36 7.61 -2.30
C GLU A 67 -22.23 7.90 -0.80
N SER A 68 -21.74 9.09 -0.48
CA SER A 68 -21.51 9.58 0.87
C SER A 68 -22.58 10.57 1.28
N ILE A 69 -22.88 10.60 2.57
CA ILE A 69 -23.80 11.56 3.19
C ILE A 69 -23.28 13.00 3.15
N PHE A 70 -21.99 13.20 2.87
CA PHE A 70 -21.35 14.52 2.80
C PHE A 70 -21.48 15.09 1.37
N PRO A 71 -22.24 16.19 1.18
CA PRO A 71 -22.55 16.69 -0.16
C PRO A 71 -21.34 17.24 -0.94
N SER A 72 -20.32 17.73 -0.23
CA SER A 72 -19.13 18.34 -0.85
C SER A 72 -18.27 17.32 -1.60
N TYR A 73 -18.31 16.04 -1.18
CA TYR A 73 -17.58 14.93 -1.80
C TYR A 73 -18.47 13.71 -1.77
N LYS A 74 -19.36 13.68 -2.75
CA LYS A 74 -20.43 12.70 -2.86
C LYS A 74 -19.90 11.29 -3.08
N TRP A 75 -18.81 11.11 -3.82
CA TRP A 75 -18.30 9.79 -4.18
C TRP A 75 -17.00 9.53 -3.44
N ARG A 76 -17.01 8.53 -2.55
CA ARG A 76 -15.84 8.20 -1.75
C ARG A 76 -15.79 6.75 -1.33
N ILE A 77 -14.59 6.30 -1.02
CA ILE A 77 -14.34 5.14 -0.17
C ILE A 77 -13.48 5.62 1.00
N GLY A 78 -13.73 5.05 2.17
CA GLY A 78 -12.81 5.15 3.29
C GLY A 78 -12.13 3.81 3.44
N GLU A 79 -10.83 3.82 3.72
CA GLU A 79 -10.12 2.65 4.22
C GLU A 79 -10.20 1.40 3.29
N PRO A 80 -9.90 1.55 1.98
CA PRO A 80 -9.92 0.45 1.01
C PRO A 80 -8.93 -0.67 1.41
N GLY A 81 -9.32 -1.93 1.23
CA GLY A 81 -8.46 -3.10 1.51
C GLY A 81 -8.77 -3.85 2.83
N PHE A 82 -9.74 -3.37 3.61
CA PHE A 82 -10.17 -4.01 4.87
C PHE A 82 -10.62 -5.48 4.71
N ASP A 83 -11.22 -5.81 3.56
CA ASP A 83 -11.73 -7.14 3.23
C ASP A 83 -10.64 -8.20 2.98
N GLN A 84 -9.44 -7.77 2.62
CA GLN A 84 -8.28 -8.65 2.39
C GLN A 84 -7.47 -8.89 3.67
N PHE A 85 -7.46 -7.92 4.57
CA PHE A 85 -6.68 -8.01 5.80
C PHE A 85 -7.05 -9.28 6.61
N GLN A 86 -8.35 -9.51 6.79
CA GLN A 86 -8.86 -10.69 7.51
C GLN A 86 -8.54 -12.01 6.79
N GLN A 87 -8.19 -12.01 5.50
CA GLN A 87 -7.82 -13.24 4.79
C GLN A 87 -6.39 -13.67 5.10
N THR A 88 -5.49 -12.71 5.38
CA THR A 88 -4.08 -13.02 5.65
C THR A 88 -3.89 -13.57 7.07
N ASN A 89 -4.67 -13.08 8.03
CA ASN A 89 -4.64 -13.59 9.40
C ASN A 89 -6.05 -13.56 10.04
N PRO A 90 -6.93 -14.52 9.70
CA PRO A 90 -8.35 -14.50 10.08
C PRO A 90 -8.59 -14.57 11.59
N ASP A 91 -7.63 -15.07 12.34
CA ASP A 91 -7.72 -15.26 13.79
C ASP A 91 -6.92 -14.22 14.60
N ALA A 92 -6.18 -13.32 13.94
CA ALA A 92 -5.43 -12.29 14.64
C ALA A 92 -6.35 -11.16 15.15
N GLY A 93 -6.17 -10.79 16.41
CA GLY A 93 -6.76 -9.59 16.99
C GLY A 93 -6.08 -8.29 16.54
N TYR A 94 -5.14 -8.35 15.59
CA TYR A 94 -4.33 -7.22 15.12
C TYR A 94 -4.17 -7.26 13.60
N THR A 95 -3.93 -6.09 13.03
CA THR A 95 -3.92 -5.87 11.58
C THR A 95 -2.52 -5.89 10.94
N TYR A 96 -1.58 -6.70 11.43
CA TYR A 96 -0.20 -6.73 10.90
C TYR A 96 0.39 -8.14 10.80
N ASP A 97 1.38 -8.28 9.93
CA ASP A 97 2.24 -9.46 9.80
C ASP A 97 3.59 -9.18 10.49
N PRO A 98 3.90 -9.85 11.62
CA PRO A 98 5.13 -9.61 12.36
C PRO A 98 6.41 -9.84 11.55
N GLN A 99 6.37 -10.69 10.52
CA GLN A 99 7.55 -10.97 9.69
C GLN A 99 7.87 -9.82 8.74
N ARG A 100 6.86 -9.01 8.42
CA ARG A 100 6.95 -7.93 7.42
C ARG A 100 6.85 -6.54 8.05
N ALA A 101 6.65 -6.48 9.38
CA ALA A 101 6.51 -5.22 10.10
C ALA A 101 7.84 -4.45 10.15
N LEU A 102 7.73 -3.11 10.12
CA LEU A 102 8.88 -2.23 10.38
C LEU A 102 9.39 -2.47 11.81
N ASN A 103 10.70 -2.60 11.94
CA ASN A 103 11.37 -2.74 13.23
C ASN A 103 11.69 -1.37 13.86
N GLY A 104 11.46 -1.21 15.16
CA GLY A 104 11.73 0.01 15.92
C GLY A 104 10.50 0.90 16.15
N SER A 105 10.73 2.10 16.68
CA SER A 105 9.71 3.11 16.98
C SER A 105 9.62 4.18 15.85
N PRO A 106 8.42 4.60 15.43
CA PRO A 106 8.23 5.78 14.57
C PRO A 106 8.87 7.04 15.16
N ASP A 107 9.44 7.88 14.31
CA ASP A 107 10.16 9.14 14.64
C ASP A 107 11.40 8.96 15.55
N GLU A 108 11.82 7.72 15.83
CA GLU A 108 13.07 7.40 16.53
C GLU A 108 13.97 6.49 15.68
N ASP A 109 13.41 5.37 15.20
CA ASP A 109 14.13 4.37 14.39
C ASP A 109 13.86 4.50 12.90
N TYR A 110 12.72 5.09 12.53
CA TYR A 110 12.32 5.33 11.14
C TYR A 110 11.33 6.48 11.06
N LYS A 111 11.27 7.13 9.90
CA LYS A 111 10.29 8.17 9.60
C LYS A 111 9.72 7.98 8.20
N ILE A 112 8.60 7.27 8.13
CA ILE A 112 7.96 6.92 6.86
C ILE A 112 7.15 8.10 6.34
N SER A 113 7.47 8.51 5.11
CA SER A 113 6.69 9.44 4.32
C SER A 113 6.10 8.74 3.10
N ILE A 114 4.88 9.12 2.75
CA ILE A 114 4.17 8.60 1.59
C ILE A 114 3.99 9.74 0.60
N GLU A 115 4.67 9.61 -0.53
CA GLU A 115 4.72 10.60 -1.60
C GLU A 115 3.73 10.26 -2.71
N CYS A 116 2.93 11.23 -3.12
CA CYS A 116 2.08 11.16 -4.30
C CYS A 116 2.93 11.37 -5.56
N ILE A 117 3.22 10.30 -6.30
CA ILE A 117 3.97 10.39 -7.55
C ILE A 117 3.08 10.93 -8.68
N SER A 118 1.86 10.42 -8.77
CA SER A 118 0.87 10.90 -9.74
C SER A 118 -0.55 10.70 -9.20
N ILE A 119 -1.48 11.52 -9.66
CA ILE A 119 -2.89 11.43 -9.27
C ILE A 119 -3.78 11.90 -10.42
N SER A 120 -4.85 11.15 -10.67
CA SER A 120 -5.87 11.51 -11.66
C SER A 120 -6.57 12.83 -11.33
N THR A 121 -6.97 13.56 -12.37
CA THR A 121 -7.75 14.79 -12.20
C THR A 121 -9.11 14.47 -11.56
N GLY A 122 -9.48 15.22 -10.53
CA GLY A 122 -10.76 15.06 -9.85
C GLY A 122 -10.75 14.03 -8.72
N LEU A 123 -9.63 13.32 -8.50
CA LEU A 123 -9.40 12.55 -7.28
C LEU A 123 -8.69 13.41 -6.23
N ARG A 124 -9.03 13.19 -4.96
CA ARG A 124 -8.22 13.63 -3.83
C ARG A 124 -8.23 12.58 -2.72
N VAL A 125 -7.20 12.62 -1.91
CA VAL A 125 -7.00 11.73 -0.78
C VAL A 125 -6.92 12.57 0.47
N VAL A 126 -7.77 12.29 1.45
CA VAL A 126 -7.94 13.13 2.64
C VAL A 126 -7.81 12.26 3.87
N HIS A 127 -7.03 12.70 4.85
CA HIS A 127 -7.07 12.06 6.16
C HIS A 127 -8.42 12.35 6.85
N LYS A 128 -9.19 11.31 7.16
CA LYS A 128 -10.57 11.36 7.68
C LYS A 128 -10.72 12.27 8.89
N ASN A 129 -9.75 12.25 9.80
CA ASN A 129 -9.77 13.03 11.04
C ASN A 129 -9.03 14.38 10.94
N TYR A 130 -8.25 14.60 9.87
CA TYR A 130 -7.38 15.77 9.73
C TYR A 130 -7.40 16.26 8.29
N PRO A 131 -8.44 17.01 7.89
CA PRO A 131 -8.58 17.47 6.51
C PRO A 131 -7.42 18.35 6.00
N SER A 132 -6.59 18.87 6.92
CA SER A 132 -5.34 19.56 6.58
C SER A 132 -4.34 18.66 5.83
N PHE A 133 -4.38 17.34 6.05
CA PHE A 133 -3.67 16.37 5.23
C PHE A 133 -4.58 15.99 4.05
N THR A 134 -4.46 16.77 2.99
CA THR A 134 -5.12 16.52 1.70
C THR A 134 -4.08 16.44 0.60
N ILE A 135 -4.11 15.34 -0.13
CA ILE A 135 -3.36 15.12 -1.38
C ILE A 135 -4.34 15.28 -2.54
N SER A 136 -4.01 16.14 -3.49
CA SER A 136 -4.82 16.42 -4.68
C SER A 136 -3.98 16.69 -5.94
N GLN A 137 -2.65 16.65 -5.81
CA GLN A 137 -1.70 16.76 -6.91
C GLN A 137 -0.44 15.93 -6.60
N ALA A 138 0.36 15.67 -7.63
CA ALA A 138 1.67 15.04 -7.49
C ALA A 138 2.61 15.86 -6.58
N GLU A 139 3.68 15.22 -6.10
CA GLU A 139 4.73 15.74 -5.23
C GLU A 139 4.26 16.14 -3.82
N GLN A 140 2.95 16.05 -3.54
CA GLN A 140 2.45 16.16 -2.18
C GLN A 140 2.69 14.88 -1.42
N SER A 141 2.93 15.00 -0.11
CA SER A 141 3.15 13.86 0.76
C SER A 141 2.52 14.09 2.12
N PHE A 142 2.42 13.02 2.90
CA PHE A 142 2.21 13.09 4.34
C PHE A 142 3.22 12.17 5.04
N SER A 143 3.58 12.54 6.26
CA SER A 143 4.40 11.70 7.13
C SER A 143 3.48 10.78 7.91
N HIS A 144 3.63 9.48 7.69
CA HIS A 144 2.91 8.47 8.48
C HIS A 144 3.33 8.54 9.95
N SER A 145 4.64 8.66 10.20
CA SER A 145 5.19 8.74 11.55
C SER A 145 4.67 9.95 12.33
N GLU A 146 4.60 11.13 11.70
CA GLU A 146 4.04 12.33 12.34
C GLU A 146 2.55 12.16 12.68
N ILE A 147 1.76 11.52 11.81
CA ILE A 147 0.35 11.23 12.09
C ILE A 147 0.23 10.23 13.24
N HIS A 148 1.11 9.23 13.31
CA HIS A 148 1.18 8.29 14.41
C HIS A 148 1.49 8.99 15.74
N GLU A 149 2.52 9.84 15.79
CA GLU A 149 2.89 10.61 16.98
C GLU A 149 1.74 11.50 17.46
N LEU A 150 1.08 12.22 16.54
CA LEU A 150 -0.04 13.12 16.86
C LEU A 150 -1.24 12.41 17.48
N ARG A 151 -1.46 11.13 17.16
CA ARG A 151 -2.66 10.39 17.55
C ARG A 151 -2.42 9.29 18.57
N ASN A 152 -1.17 8.85 18.70
CA ASN A 152 -0.85 7.56 19.28
C ASN A 152 -1.74 6.45 18.65
N ASP A 153 -1.94 6.54 17.32
CA ASP A 153 -2.74 5.64 16.50
C ASP A 153 -1.88 5.19 15.31
N PRO A 154 -1.47 3.91 15.26
CA PRO A 154 -0.61 3.40 14.19
C PRO A 154 -1.30 3.41 12.83
N HIS A 155 -2.63 3.51 12.82
CA HIS A 155 -3.43 3.55 11.62
C HIS A 155 -3.59 4.96 11.06
N MET A 156 -3.36 5.06 9.76
CA MET A 156 -3.77 6.22 8.99
C MET A 156 -5.14 5.95 8.37
N HIS A 157 -6.10 6.85 8.60
CA HIS A 157 -7.45 6.73 8.04
C HIS A 157 -7.58 7.66 6.84
N LEU A 158 -7.27 7.15 5.65
CA LEU A 158 -7.45 7.90 4.42
C LEU A 158 -8.89 7.76 3.92
N SER A 159 -9.25 8.70 3.07
CA SER A 159 -10.47 8.65 2.30
C SER A 159 -10.20 9.18 0.92
N PHE A 160 -10.47 8.34 -0.06
CA PHE A 160 -10.35 8.64 -1.48
C PHE A 160 -11.68 9.19 -1.95
N GLN A 161 -11.64 10.38 -2.56
CA GLN A 161 -12.83 11.16 -2.88
C GLN A 161 -12.74 11.65 -4.31
N ALA A 162 -13.78 11.39 -5.10
CA ALA A 162 -13.84 11.76 -6.49
C ALA A 162 -15.00 12.72 -6.79
N VAL A 163 -14.88 13.42 -7.92
CA VAL A 163 -15.91 14.35 -8.41
C VAL A 163 -17.14 13.64 -8.98
N ASP A 164 -17.01 12.41 -9.46
CA ASP A 164 -18.12 11.57 -9.95
C ASP A 164 -17.94 10.07 -9.62
N GLN A 165 -18.93 9.24 -10.01
CA GLN A 165 -18.95 7.79 -9.79
C GLN A 165 -18.49 6.96 -10.99
N THR A 166 -18.20 7.60 -12.13
CA THR A 166 -18.06 6.90 -13.42
C THR A 166 -16.68 7.02 -14.02
N GLY A 167 -15.93 8.06 -13.67
CA GLY A 167 -14.57 8.26 -14.14
C GLY A 167 -13.62 7.19 -13.60
N LEU A 168 -12.59 6.89 -14.39
CA LEU A 168 -11.40 6.20 -13.91
C LEU A 168 -10.59 7.17 -13.06
N TYR A 169 -10.32 6.79 -11.82
CA TYR A 169 -9.48 7.57 -10.92
C TYR A 169 -8.34 6.70 -10.40
N TRP A 170 -7.18 7.30 -10.23
CA TRP A 170 -6.02 6.62 -9.66
C TRP A 170 -5.14 7.57 -8.86
N VAL A 171 -4.31 6.99 -8.00
CA VAL A 171 -3.19 7.65 -7.34
C VAL A 171 -2.03 6.67 -7.23
N THR A 172 -0.83 7.16 -7.57
CA THR A 172 0.42 6.42 -7.48
C THR A 172 1.19 6.93 -6.28
N TRP A 173 1.58 6.02 -5.40
CA TRP A 173 2.32 6.31 -4.19
C TRP A 173 3.74 5.80 -4.28
N LYS A 174 4.64 6.44 -3.53
CA LYS A 174 5.96 5.91 -3.20
C LYS A 174 6.23 6.12 -1.72
N MET A 175 6.86 5.14 -1.09
CA MET A 175 7.20 5.20 0.33
C MET A 175 8.68 5.42 0.49
N THR A 176 9.03 6.30 1.42
CA THR A 176 10.41 6.65 1.73
C THR A 176 10.59 6.71 3.23
N ASP A 177 11.77 6.36 3.71
CA ASP A 177 12.18 6.57 5.09
C ASP A 177 13.22 7.69 5.17
N SER A 178 12.88 8.81 5.82
CA SER A 178 13.80 9.94 5.93
C SER A 178 14.95 9.72 6.93
N GLU A 179 14.85 8.71 7.80
CA GLU A 179 15.96 8.29 8.67
C GLU A 179 16.94 7.35 7.94
N GLY A 180 16.56 6.86 6.75
CA GLY A 180 17.42 6.04 5.90
C GLY A 180 17.66 4.62 6.40
N LYS A 181 16.85 4.12 7.33
CA LYS A 181 16.90 2.73 7.79
C LYS A 181 16.37 1.78 6.72
N TYR A 182 15.34 2.21 5.99
CA TYR A 182 14.71 1.41 4.93
C TYR A 182 14.90 2.02 3.54
N GLU A 183 15.12 1.16 2.55
CA GLU A 183 15.11 1.55 1.14
C GLU A 183 13.70 1.94 0.70
N SER A 184 13.62 2.86 -0.26
CA SER A 184 12.33 3.31 -0.78
C SER A 184 11.58 2.18 -1.46
N SER A 185 10.25 2.24 -1.43
CA SER A 185 9.44 1.32 -2.20
C SER A 185 9.52 1.62 -3.70
N GLU A 186 9.20 0.62 -4.50
CA GLU A 186 8.72 0.90 -5.85
C GLU A 186 7.42 1.71 -5.80
N PRO A 187 7.14 2.53 -6.82
CA PRO A 187 5.83 3.13 -6.97
C PRO A 187 4.74 2.05 -7.04
N PHE A 188 3.58 2.34 -6.48
CA PHE A 188 2.41 1.49 -6.60
C PHE A 188 1.15 2.32 -6.79
N THR A 189 0.25 1.84 -7.63
CA THR A 189 -0.96 2.58 -7.99
C THR A 189 -2.20 1.97 -7.36
N LEU A 190 -3.09 2.81 -6.87
CA LEU A 190 -4.45 2.43 -6.48
C LEU A 190 -5.43 2.95 -7.51
N VAL A 191 -6.38 2.11 -7.92
CA VAL A 191 -7.36 2.41 -8.97
C VAL A 191 -8.77 2.41 -8.41
N PHE A 192 -9.62 3.33 -8.88
CA PHE A 192 -10.97 3.52 -8.36
C PHE A 192 -12.01 3.66 -9.49
N ASN A 193 -13.24 3.23 -9.19
CA ASN A 193 -14.49 3.32 -9.94
C ASN A 193 -14.60 2.61 -11.28
N ALA A 194 -13.56 2.61 -12.09
CA ALA A 194 -13.56 2.00 -13.40
C ALA A 194 -12.35 1.10 -13.59
N GLU A 195 -12.52 0.08 -14.42
CA GLU A 195 -11.40 -0.73 -14.89
C GLU A 195 -10.57 0.10 -15.87
N PRO A 196 -9.22 0.13 -15.76
CA PRO A 196 -8.38 0.73 -16.78
C PRO A 196 -8.55 0.02 -18.11
N LEU A 197 -8.11 0.65 -19.21
CA LEU A 197 -8.14 -0.01 -20.52
C LEU A 197 -7.35 -1.34 -20.45
N LEU A 198 -7.79 -2.33 -21.22
CA LEU A 198 -7.04 -3.58 -21.33
C LEU A 198 -5.66 -3.25 -21.92
N GLY A 199 -4.59 -3.54 -21.19
CA GLY A 199 -3.23 -3.14 -21.55
C GLY A 199 -2.71 -1.86 -20.88
N ASP A 200 -3.57 -1.08 -20.21
CA ASP A 200 -3.15 0.07 -19.39
C ASP A 200 -2.66 -0.45 -18.03
N LEU A 201 -1.39 -0.88 -18.03
CA LEU A 201 -0.66 -1.44 -16.89
C LEU A 201 -0.03 -0.34 -16.04
N ALA A 202 0.42 0.76 -16.66
CA ALA A 202 0.94 1.93 -15.96
C ALA A 202 -0.17 2.75 -15.26
N VAL A 203 -1.44 2.55 -15.67
CA VAL A 203 -2.63 3.20 -15.13
C VAL A 203 -2.56 4.72 -15.27
N ASP A 204 -2.41 5.18 -16.51
CA ASP A 204 -2.41 6.60 -16.85
C ASP A 204 -3.49 6.98 -17.88
N SER A 205 -4.44 6.06 -18.12
CA SER A 205 -5.51 6.16 -19.13
C SER A 205 -5.05 6.06 -20.58
N LYS A 206 -3.79 5.69 -20.82
CA LYS A 206 -3.25 5.40 -22.15
C LYS A 206 -2.77 3.96 -22.22
N VAL A 207 -2.49 3.51 -23.44
CA VAL A 207 -1.78 2.24 -23.65
C VAL A 207 -0.63 2.53 -24.61
N ASP A 208 0.57 2.67 -24.06
CA ASP A 208 1.76 3.11 -24.78
C ASP A 208 3.05 2.39 -24.32
N LEU A 209 4.20 3.04 -24.53
CA LEU A 209 5.51 2.47 -24.22
C LEU A 209 5.70 2.21 -22.71
N LEU A 210 5.06 2.98 -21.84
CA LEU A 210 5.11 2.74 -20.40
C LEU A 210 4.46 1.40 -20.05
N ASP A 211 3.32 1.09 -20.65
CA ASP A 211 2.65 -0.20 -20.43
C ASP A 211 3.45 -1.38 -20.96
N LEU A 212 4.09 -1.21 -22.12
CA LEU A 212 4.98 -2.24 -22.65
C LEU A 212 6.18 -2.47 -21.72
N LEU A 213 6.70 -1.41 -21.07
CA LEU A 213 7.77 -1.53 -20.09
C LEU A 213 7.31 -2.35 -18.88
N GLU A 214 6.13 -2.05 -18.32
CA GLU A 214 5.54 -2.81 -17.21
C GLU A 214 5.34 -4.29 -17.58
N LEU A 215 4.76 -4.58 -18.74
CA LEU A 215 4.60 -5.95 -19.24
C LEU A 215 5.97 -6.67 -19.36
N SER A 216 6.99 -5.96 -19.83
CA SER A 216 8.32 -6.53 -20.07
C SER A 216 9.03 -6.96 -18.77
N ALA A 217 8.76 -6.30 -17.64
CA ALA A 217 9.35 -6.61 -16.34
C ALA A 217 8.96 -8.01 -15.83
N VAL A 218 7.83 -8.53 -16.33
CA VAL A 218 7.24 -9.82 -15.94
C VAL A 218 7.04 -10.76 -17.14
N TRP A 219 7.64 -10.46 -18.30
CA TRP A 219 7.52 -11.25 -19.51
C TRP A 219 7.92 -12.72 -19.31
N LEU A 220 7.09 -13.65 -19.79
CA LEU A 220 7.24 -15.10 -19.66
C LEU A 220 7.28 -15.62 -18.21
N ARG A 221 6.91 -14.80 -17.22
CA ARG A 221 6.67 -15.31 -15.87
C ARG A 221 5.44 -16.21 -15.89
N ASN A 222 5.54 -17.30 -15.13
CA ASN A 222 4.47 -18.27 -14.93
C ASN A 222 4.12 -18.31 -13.44
N GLN A 223 2.97 -18.89 -13.09
CA GLN A 223 2.41 -18.88 -11.72
C GLN A 223 1.78 -17.53 -11.34
N ALA A 224 1.25 -16.80 -12.32
CA ALA A 224 0.30 -15.74 -12.01
C ALA A 224 -0.91 -16.31 -11.27
N SER A 225 -1.31 -15.63 -10.20
CA SER A 225 -2.42 -16.03 -9.36
C SER A 225 -2.93 -14.84 -8.57
N SER A 226 -3.99 -15.03 -7.78
CA SER A 226 -4.45 -13.98 -6.86
C SER A 226 -3.43 -13.56 -5.80
N VAL A 227 -2.35 -14.33 -5.57
CA VAL A 227 -1.33 -14.02 -4.56
C VAL A 227 -0.37 -12.92 -5.04
N ASN A 228 -0.05 -12.89 -6.33
CA ASN A 228 0.81 -11.87 -6.95
C ASN A 228 0.00 -10.93 -7.85
N ASP A 229 -1.31 -10.86 -7.61
CA ASP A 229 -2.26 -10.07 -8.38
C ASP A 229 -2.17 -10.29 -9.91
N PHE A 230 -1.96 -11.56 -10.30
CA PHE A 230 -1.68 -11.99 -11.66
C PHE A 230 -0.55 -11.17 -12.31
N TYR A 231 0.55 -11.03 -11.56
CA TYR A 231 1.68 -10.16 -11.87
C TYR A 231 1.26 -8.71 -12.12
N GLU A 232 0.58 -8.12 -11.13
CA GLU A 232 0.13 -6.72 -11.18
C GLU A 232 -0.62 -6.41 -12.49
N ARG A 233 -1.61 -7.27 -12.84
CA ARG A 233 -2.46 -7.19 -14.05
C ARG A 233 -1.79 -7.53 -15.38
N ALA A 234 -0.51 -7.86 -15.39
CA ALA A 234 0.19 -8.22 -16.62
C ALA A 234 -0.32 -9.53 -17.25
N ASP A 235 -0.76 -10.50 -16.44
CA ASP A 235 -1.54 -11.66 -16.90
C ASP A 235 -3.01 -11.26 -17.00
N THR A 236 -3.33 -10.64 -18.12
CA THR A 236 -4.61 -9.99 -18.43
C THR A 236 -5.74 -11.00 -18.65
N ASN A 237 -5.42 -12.18 -19.20
CA ASN A 237 -6.39 -13.25 -19.45
C ASN A 237 -6.54 -14.19 -18.22
N ARG A 238 -5.68 -14.03 -17.20
CA ARG A 238 -5.62 -14.81 -15.95
C ARG A 238 -5.39 -16.29 -16.19
N ASP A 239 -4.61 -16.64 -17.21
CA ASP A 239 -4.29 -18.03 -17.56
C ASP A 239 -3.14 -18.60 -16.71
N GLY A 240 -2.49 -17.76 -15.90
CA GLY A 240 -1.38 -18.12 -15.04
C GLY A 240 -0.01 -17.82 -15.62
N ALA A 241 0.09 -17.20 -16.80
CA ALA A 241 1.37 -16.84 -17.42
C ALA A 241 1.30 -15.56 -18.27
N VAL A 242 2.27 -14.65 -18.07
CA VAL A 242 2.41 -13.45 -18.91
C VAL A 242 3.06 -13.84 -20.24
N ASN A 243 2.32 -13.77 -21.33
CA ASN A 243 2.77 -14.29 -22.63
C ASN A 243 2.26 -13.47 -23.84
N MET A 244 2.38 -14.04 -25.04
CA MET A 244 1.98 -13.36 -26.29
C MET A 244 0.49 -13.02 -26.36
N GLU A 245 -0.38 -13.75 -25.65
CA GLU A 245 -1.80 -13.39 -25.53
C GLU A 245 -1.99 -12.08 -24.76
N ASP A 246 -1.25 -11.87 -23.67
CA ASP A 246 -1.28 -10.61 -22.90
C ASP A 246 -0.70 -9.44 -23.69
N PHE A 247 0.41 -9.67 -24.39
CA PHE A 247 0.95 -8.67 -25.30
C PHE A 247 -0.07 -8.29 -26.39
N ALA A 248 -0.79 -9.27 -26.94
CA ALA A 248 -1.83 -8.98 -27.93
C ALA A 248 -2.99 -8.17 -27.33
N ASN A 249 -3.39 -8.47 -26.09
CA ASN A 249 -4.40 -7.71 -25.35
C ASN A 249 -3.96 -6.26 -25.12
N LEU A 250 -2.67 -6.03 -24.81
CA LEU A 250 -2.09 -4.69 -24.71
C LEU A 250 -2.13 -3.98 -26.08
N ALA A 251 -1.64 -4.64 -27.14
CA ALA A 251 -1.55 -4.06 -28.47
C ALA A 251 -2.91 -3.64 -29.07
N VAL A 252 -4.02 -4.27 -28.65
CA VAL A 252 -5.38 -3.92 -29.13
C VAL A 252 -5.77 -2.49 -28.79
N ASN A 253 -5.30 -1.95 -27.67
CA ASN A 253 -5.64 -0.60 -27.22
C ASN A 253 -4.51 0.41 -27.44
N TRP A 254 -3.43 0.02 -28.13
CA TRP A 254 -2.25 0.86 -28.34
C TRP A 254 -2.61 2.23 -28.91
N GLN A 255 -2.12 3.27 -28.26
CA GLN A 255 -2.32 4.66 -28.65
C GLN A 255 -1.01 5.21 -29.19
N GLU A 256 -1.01 5.61 -30.47
CA GLU A 256 0.15 6.30 -31.05
C GLU A 256 0.18 7.75 -30.55
N GLU A 257 1.26 8.13 -29.86
CA GLU A 257 1.56 9.55 -29.64
C GLU A 257 2.08 10.15 -30.96
N PHE A 258 1.23 10.92 -31.65
CA PHE A 258 1.61 11.71 -32.82
C PHE A 258 1.86 13.19 -32.46
#